data_AF-A0A1M7S7R9-F1
#
_entry.id   AF-A0A1M7S7R9-F1
#
_cell.length_a   1.000
_cell.length_b   1.000
_cell.length_c   1.000
_cell.angle_alpha   90.00
_cell.angle_beta   90.00
_cell.angle_gamma   90.00
#
_symmetry.space_group_name_H-M   'P 1'
#
loop_
_entity.id
_entity.type
_entity.pdbx_description
1 polymer ?
#
loop_
_entity_poly.entity_id
_entity_poly.type
_entity_poly.pdbx_seq_one_letter_code
_entity_poly.pdbx_strand_id
1 'polypeptide(L)' 'MPYSAKLYVKIAKQDIAMFRFLLEAHENLGLMSVVDPRVAWLKIRFSEDQKQEMLLFLNGIKESLALEIKQDL' A
#
# COMPACT_ATOMS: atom_id res chain seq x y z
N MET A 1 -21.28 6.32 -5.93
CA MET A 1 -20.41 5.58 -5.00
C MET A 1 -19.00 5.98 -5.34
N PRO A 2 -18.19 6.59 -4.46
CA PRO A 2 -16.85 7.02 -4.85
C PRO A 2 -16.07 5.77 -5.25
N TYR A 3 -15.55 5.75 -6.47
CA TYR A 3 -14.84 4.60 -7.04
C TYR A 3 -13.56 4.37 -6.22
N SER A 4 -13.59 3.39 -5.32
CA SER A 4 -12.42 3.03 -4.53
C SER A 4 -11.52 2.12 -5.36
N ALA A 5 -10.33 2.60 -5.71
CA ALA A 5 -9.30 1.78 -6.32
C ALA A 5 -8.70 0.82 -5.27
N LYS A 6 -8.09 -0.27 -5.74
CA LYS A 6 -7.34 -1.19 -4.90
C LYS A 6 -6.03 -1.58 -5.56
N LEU A 7 -5.02 -1.85 -4.73
CA LEU A 7 -3.79 -2.49 -5.17
C LEU A 7 -3.30 -3.46 -4.10
N TYR A 8 -2.48 -4.40 -4.53
CA TYR A 8 -1.84 -5.37 -3.67
C TYR A 8 -0.34 -5.10 -3.63
N VAL A 9 0.21 -5.23 -2.44
CA VAL A 9 1.64 -5.01 -2.20
C VAL A 9 2.17 -6.20 -1.43
N LYS A 10 3.31 -6.73 -1.87
CA LYS A 10 4.08 -7.70 -1.11
C LYS A 10 5.33 -7.03 -0.59
N ILE A 11 5.58 -7.22 0.70
CA ILE A 11 6.75 -6.70 1.42
C ILE A 11 7.35 -7.82 2.28
N ALA A 12 8.49 -7.58 2.95
CA ALA A 12 8.95 -8.49 3.99
C ALA A 12 8.03 -8.43 5.22
N LYS A 13 7.82 -9.56 5.89
CA LYS A 13 6.91 -9.66 7.05
C LYS A 13 7.27 -8.70 8.18
N GLN A 14 8.57 -8.48 8.41
CA GLN A 14 9.08 -7.55 9.42
C GLN A 14 8.73 -6.10 9.13
N ASP A 15 8.45 -5.76 7.87
CA ASP A 15 8.20 -4.40 7.42
C ASP A 15 6.71 -4.02 7.44
N ILE A 16 5.80 -4.95 7.78
CA ILE A 16 4.35 -4.68 7.82
C ILE A 16 4.01 -3.52 8.77
N ALA A 17 4.62 -3.50 9.95
CA ALA A 17 4.40 -2.42 10.91
C ALA A 17 4.97 -1.09 10.41
N MET A 18 6.16 -1.10 9.80
CA MET A 18 6.79 0.09 9.22
C MET A 18 5.95 0.65 8.07
N PHE A 19 5.50 -0.22 7.16
CA PHE A 19 4.63 0.16 6.06
C PHE A 19 3.35 0.83 6.56
N ARG A 20 2.71 0.26 7.59
CA ARG A 20 1.51 0.83 8.21
C ARG A 20 1.77 2.22 8.78
N PHE A 21 2.87 2.37 9.50
CA PHE A 21 3.28 3.65 10.07
C PHE A 21 3.48 4.72 8.99
N LEU A 22 4.19 4.39 7.90
CA LEU A 22 4.44 5.31 6.80
C LEU A 22 3.17 5.72 6.03
N LEU A 23 2.24 4.77 5.85
CA LEU A 23 0.95 5.05 5.22
C LEU A 23 0.08 5.97 6.09
N GLU A 24 0.04 5.73 7.41
CA GLU A 24 -0.71 6.57 8.35
C GLU A 24 -0.15 7.99 8.46
N ALA A 25 1.16 8.17 8.24
CA ALA A 25 1.79 9.49 8.20
C ALA A 25 1.36 10.33 6.99
N HIS A 26 0.87 9.72 5.90
CA HIS A 26 0.36 10.41 4.72
C HIS A 26 -1.15 10.62 4.81
N GLU A 27 -1.59 11.55 5.68
CA GLU A 27 -2.96 12.09 5.81
C GLU A 27 -4.14 11.25 5.23
N ASN A 28 -4.29 9.99 5.65
CA ASN A 28 -5.33 9.06 5.18
C ASN A 28 -5.31 8.72 3.66
N LEU A 29 -4.13 8.67 3.04
CA LEU A 29 -3.92 8.33 1.62
C LEU A 29 -4.54 6.98 1.22
N GLY A 30 -4.72 6.07 2.17
CA GLY A 30 -5.47 4.85 1.93
C GLY A 30 -5.64 3.99 3.18
N LEU A 31 -6.55 3.02 3.08
CA LEU A 31 -6.77 2.00 4.08
C LEU A 31 -6.03 0.72 3.70
N MET A 32 -5.16 0.25 4.59
CA MET A 32 -4.48 -1.04 4.42
C MET A 32 -5.14 -2.16 5.20
N SER A 33 -5.02 -3.37 4.67
CA SER A 33 -5.38 -4.63 5.33
C SER A 33 -4.39 -5.71 4.96
N VAL A 34 -4.08 -6.60 5.90
CA VAL A 34 -3.23 -7.78 5.61
C VAL A 34 -4.11 -8.85 4.98
N VAL A 35 -3.76 -9.29 3.77
CA VAL A 35 -4.45 -10.35 3.03
C VAL A 35 -3.91 -11.72 3.46
N ASP A 36 -2.59 -11.84 3.57
CA ASP A 36 -1.94 -13.04 4.06
C ASP A 36 -0.68 -12.67 4.88
N PRO A 37 -0.68 -12.90 6.20
CA PRO A 37 0.45 -12.57 7.08
C PRO A 37 1.64 -13.51 6.95
N ARG A 38 1.50 -14.68 6.30
CA ARG A 38 2.62 -15.63 6.09
C ARG A 38 3.54 -15.16 4.98
N VAL A 39 2.95 -14.59 3.94
CA VAL A 39 3.66 -14.07 2.76
C VAL A 39 3.64 -12.53 2.68
N ALA A 40 3.07 -11.87 3.70
CA ALA A 40 3.02 -10.42 3.87
C ALA A 40 2.40 -9.69 2.66
N TRP A 41 1.29 -10.22 2.15
CA TRP A 41 0.46 -9.52 1.18
C TRP A 41 -0.42 -8.50 1.89
N LEU A 42 -0.34 -7.26 1.43
CA LEU A 42 -1.16 -6.14 1.86
C LEU A 42 -2.12 -5.76 0.73
N LYS A 43 -3.34 -5.41 1.09
CA LYS A 43 -4.32 -4.78 0.21
C LYS A 43 -4.50 -3.34 0.66
N ILE A 44 -4.33 -2.41 -0.28
CA ILE A 44 -4.52 -0.99 -0.06
C ILE A 44 -5.73 -0.53 -0.86
N ARG A 45 -6.64 0.18 -0.21
CA ARG A 45 -7.76 0.87 -0.84
C ARG A 45 -7.56 2.37 -0.72
N PHE A 46 -7.80 3.08 -1.81
CA PHE A 46 -7.62 4.53 -1.90
C PHE A 46 -8.66 5.12 -2.87
N SER A 47 -8.84 6.44 -2.83
CA SER A 47 -9.69 7.13 -3.82
C SER A 47 -9.00 7.12 -5.20
N GLU A 48 -9.73 6.90 -6.30
CA GLU A 48 -9.13 6.97 -7.65
C GLU A 48 -8.42 8.31 -7.89
N ASP A 49 -8.93 9.41 -7.33
CA ASP A 49 -8.33 10.75 -7.43
C ASP A 49 -6.94 10.82 -6.76
N GLN A 50 -6.69 9.96 -5.76
CA GLN A 50 -5.41 9.88 -5.03
C GLN A 50 -4.44 8.84 -5.61
N LYS A 51 -4.76 8.28 -6.78
CA LYS A 51 -3.93 7.24 -7.41
C LYS A 51 -2.50 7.69 -7.68
N GLN A 52 -2.31 8.93 -8.14
CA GLN A 52 -0.98 9.46 -8.39
C GLN A 52 -0.18 9.59 -7.09
N GLU A 53 -0.79 10.13 -6.03
CA GLU A 53 -0.17 10.24 -4.71
C GLU A 53 0.18 8.86 -4.13
N MET A 54 -0.70 7.87 -4.28
CA MET A 54 -0.45 6.49 -3.87
C MET A 54 0.75 5.88 -4.62
N LEU A 55 0.84 6.07 -5.93
CA LEU A 55 1.97 5.56 -6.71
C LEU A 55 3.28 6.27 -6.36
N LEU A 56 3.25 7.58 -6.09
CA LEU A 56 4.41 8.35 -5.62
C LEU A 56 4.89 7.85 -4.26
N PHE A 57 3.96 7.65 -3.32
CA PHE A 57 4.25 7.07 -2.00
C PHE A 57 4.91 5.69 -2.14
N LEU A 58 4.29 4.78 -2.89
CA LEU A 58 4.80 3.42 -3.07
C LEU A 58 6.18 3.40 -3.72
N ASN A 59 6.41 4.24 -4.74
CA ASN A 59 7.72 4.35 -5.39
C ASN A 59 8.78 4.94 -4.44
N GLY A 60 8.43 5.94 -3.63
CA GLY A 60 9.35 6.55 -2.66
C GLY A 60 9.85 5.57 -1.59
N ILE A 61 9.02 4.61 -1.19
CA ILE A 61 9.40 3.60 -0.18
C ILE A 61 9.88 2.28 -0.80
N LYS A 62 9.73 2.10 -2.11
CA LYS A 62 10.06 0.86 -2.82
C LYS A 62 11.54 0.49 -2.65
N GLU A 63 12.41 1.49 -2.68
CA GLU A 63 13.85 1.31 -2.53
C GLU A 63 14.24 0.93 -1.10
N SER A 64 13.46 1.35 -0.09
CA SER A 64 13.75 1.09 1.32
C SER A 64 13.17 -0.24 1.84
N LEU A 65 12.04 -0.71 1.30
CA LEU A 65 11.27 -1.84 1.86
C LEU A 65 11.17 -3.07 0.94
N ALA A 66 11.96 -3.15 -0.14
CA ALA A 66 11.98 -4.26 -1.09
C ALA A 66 10.56 -4.68 -1.55
N LEU A 67 9.82 -3.70 -2.03
CA LEU A 67 8.37 -3.77 -2.24
C LEU A 67 8.00 -4.24 -3.65
N GLU A 68 7.11 -5.22 -3.76
CA GLU A 68 6.53 -5.71 -5.03
C GLU A 68 5.06 -5.25 -5.14
N ILE A 69 4.75 -4.45 -6.17
CA ILE A 69 3.40 -3.94 -6.42
C ILE A 69 2.70 -4.86 -7.43
N LYS A 70 1.50 -5.33 -7.09
CA LYS A 70 0.56 -5.97 -8.01
C LYS A 70 -0.75 -5.20 -8.07
N GLN A 71 -1.07 -4.68 -9.25
CA GLN A 71 -2.33 -4.01 -9.49
C GLN A 71 -3.34 -5.02 -10.03
N ASP A 72 -4.50 -5.12 -9.37
CA ASP A 72 -5.70 -5.68 -10.01
C ASP A 72 -6.28 -4.52 -10.82
N LEU A 73 -6.27 -4.64 -12.15
CA LEU A 73 -7.07 -3.79 -13.04
C LEU A 73 -8.54 -4.22 -12.97
#